data_AF-A0A6D0IGF5-F1
#
_entry.id   AF-A0A6D0IGF5-F1
#
_cell.length_a   1.000
_cell.length_b   1.000
_cell.length_c   1.000
_cell.angle_alpha   90.00
_cell.angle_beta   90.00
_cell.angle_gamma   90.00
#
_symmetry.space_group_name_H-M   'P 1'
#
loop_
_entity.id
_entity.type
_entity.pdbx_description
1 polymer ?
#
loop_
_entity_poly.entity_id
_entity_poly.type
_entity_poly.pdbx_seq_one_letter_code
_entity_poly.pdbx_strand_id
1 'polypeptide(L)'
;AATRTLQLRLEVDNADEALKPGMNAWLQLNTASEPMLLIPSQALIDTGNEQRVITVDADGRFVPKRVAVFQASQGVTALHSGLAEGEKVVSSGLFLIDSEANISGALERMRSESATNAH
;
A
#
# COMPACT_ATOMS: atom_id res chain seq x y z
N ALA A 1 16.11 0.16 -34.11
CA ALA A 1 16.00 -0.34 -32.71
C ALA A 1 14.70 -1.15 -32.61
N ALA A 2 14.78 -2.46 -32.32
CA ALA A 2 13.68 -3.39 -32.60
C ALA A 2 12.61 -3.48 -31.48
N THR A 3 12.97 -3.52 -30.19
CA THR A 3 12.04 -3.30 -29.05
C THR A 3 12.85 -2.82 -27.82
N ARG A 4 12.27 -1.98 -26.95
CA ARG A 4 12.91 -1.51 -25.70
C ARG A 4 12.62 -2.47 -24.54
N THR A 5 12.94 -3.76 -24.73
CA THR A 5 12.60 -4.84 -23.78
C THR A 5 13.83 -5.64 -23.38
N LEU A 6 13.88 -6.11 -22.13
CA LEU A 6 14.88 -7.08 -21.68
C LEU A 6 14.46 -8.49 -22.13
N GLN A 7 15.43 -9.28 -22.60
CA GLN A 7 15.18 -10.66 -23.01
C GLN A 7 15.32 -11.59 -21.80
N LEU A 8 14.26 -12.34 -21.48
CA LEU A 8 14.25 -13.36 -20.43
C LEU A 8 13.95 -14.72 -21.07
N ARG A 9 14.92 -15.64 -21.01
CA ARG A 9 14.81 -16.98 -21.60
C ARG A 9 14.39 -17.99 -20.52
N LEU A 10 13.41 -18.81 -20.84
CA LEU A 10 12.87 -19.87 -19.98
C LEU A 10 13.05 -21.20 -20.70
N GLU A 11 13.48 -22.22 -19.97
CA GLU A 11 13.44 -23.60 -20.43
C GLU A 11 12.22 -24.25 -19.78
N VAL A 12 11.36 -24.85 -20.60
CA VAL A 12 10.10 -25.46 -20.18
C VAL A 12 10.05 -26.86 -20.76
N ASP A 13 9.75 -27.84 -19.91
CA ASP A 13 9.57 -29.22 -20.35
C ASP A 13 8.39 -29.32 -21.32
N ASN A 14 8.63 -29.96 -22.46
CA ASN A 14 7.66 -30.07 -23.56
C ASN A 14 7.74 -31.46 -24.21
N ALA A 15 7.79 -32.51 -23.38
CA ALA A 15 7.96 -33.89 -23.83
C ALA A 15 6.77 -34.42 -24.67
N ASP A 16 5.59 -33.81 -24.51
CA ASP A 16 4.35 -34.08 -25.23
C ASP A 16 4.17 -33.20 -26.48
N GLU A 17 5.14 -32.33 -26.78
CA GLU A 17 5.15 -31.40 -27.93
C GLU A 17 3.93 -30.44 -27.97
N ALA A 18 3.30 -30.19 -26.82
CA ALA A 18 2.14 -29.32 -26.73
C ALA A 18 2.48 -27.84 -27.04
N LEU A 19 3.66 -27.38 -26.64
CA LEU A 19 4.16 -26.04 -26.92
C LEU A 19 4.89 -25.99 -28.27
N LYS A 20 4.23 -25.43 -29.29
CA LYS A 20 4.80 -25.27 -30.63
C LYS A 20 5.53 -23.93 -30.77
N PRO A 21 6.66 -23.88 -31.48
CA PRO A 21 7.34 -22.61 -31.79
C PRO A 21 6.40 -21.62 -32.48
N GLY A 22 6.46 -20.35 -32.06
CA GLY A 22 5.58 -19.28 -32.55
C GLY A 22 4.27 -19.11 -31.77
N MET A 23 3.99 -19.97 -30.77
CA MET A 23 2.89 -19.74 -29.84
C MET A 23 3.16 -18.55 -28.90
N ASN A 24 2.09 -17.83 -28.57
CA ASN A 24 2.13 -16.81 -27.52
C ASN A 24 2.06 -17.48 -26.14
N ALA A 25 2.83 -16.95 -25.19
CA ALA A 25 2.80 -17.37 -23.80
C ALA A 25 2.72 -16.14 -22.89
N TRP A 26 2.04 -16.28 -21.76
CA TRP A 26 1.96 -15.26 -20.72
C TRP A 26 2.91 -15.63 -19.58
N LEU A 27 3.84 -14.73 -19.25
CA LEU A 27 4.71 -14.88 -18.09
C LEU A 27 4.23 -13.99 -16.95
N GLN A 28 3.90 -14.58 -15.81
CA GLN A 28 3.62 -13.86 -14.57
C GLN A 28 4.80 -14.05 -13.60
N LEU A 29 5.35 -12.94 -13.11
CA LEU A 29 6.48 -12.93 -12.18
C LEU A 29 6.02 -12.37 -10.83
N ASN A 30 6.35 -13.08 -9.76
CA ASN A 30 6.19 -12.60 -8.39
C ASN A 30 7.58 -12.43 -7.76
N THR A 31 7.85 -11.25 -7.22
CA THR A 31 9.13 -10.91 -6.57
C THR A 31 8.83 -10.40 -5.16
N ALA A 32 9.56 -10.89 -4.16
CA ALA A 32 9.48 -10.37 -2.80
C ALA A 32 10.30 -9.08 -2.67
N SER A 33 9.77 -8.09 -1.95
CA SER A 33 10.51 -6.91 -1.51
C SER A 33 11.12 -7.14 -0.12
N GLU A 34 11.85 -6.15 0.37
CA GLU A 34 12.27 -6.08 1.77
C GLU A 34 11.06 -6.18 2.72
N PRO A 35 11.23 -6.71 3.95
CA PRO A 35 10.17 -6.74 4.96
C PRO A 35 9.71 -5.33 5.33
N MET A 36 8.41 -5.06 5.21
CA MET A 36 7.80 -3.76 5.50
C MET A 36 6.42 -3.93 6.13
N LEU A 37 5.90 -2.86 6.74
CA LEU A 37 4.53 -2.84 7.25
C LEU A 37 3.55 -2.86 6.08
N LEU A 38 2.68 -3.86 6.04
CA LEU A 38 1.69 -4.03 4.98
C LEU A 38 0.30 -3.64 5.48
N ILE A 39 -0.39 -2.81 4.70
CA ILE A 39 -1.80 -2.48 4.91
C ILE A 39 -2.60 -2.73 3.63
N PRO A 40 -3.93 -2.97 3.71
CA PRO A 40 -4.79 -2.94 2.54
C PRO A 40 -4.70 -1.58 1.84
N SER A 41 -4.55 -1.54 0.51
CA SER A 41 -4.43 -0.26 -0.20
C SER A 41 -5.66 0.63 -0.05
N GLN A 42 -6.83 0.04 0.21
CA GLN A 42 -8.08 0.78 0.48
C GLN A 42 -8.09 1.50 1.83
N ALA A 43 -7.18 1.17 2.75
CA ALA A 43 -7.05 1.82 4.06
C ALA A 43 -6.17 3.10 4.01
N LEU A 44 -5.48 3.33 2.89
CA LEU A 44 -4.62 4.48 2.68
C LEU A 44 -5.42 5.63 2.07
N ILE A 45 -5.27 6.83 2.66
CA ILE A 45 -5.75 8.08 2.09
C ILE A 45 -4.53 8.87 1.62
N ASP A 46 -4.51 9.20 0.33
CA ASP A 46 -3.47 10.02 -0.27
C ASP A 46 -4.10 11.29 -0.83
N THR A 47 -3.66 12.45 -0.31
CA THR A 47 -4.08 13.78 -0.78
C THR A 47 -3.07 14.42 -1.71
N GLY A 48 -2.01 13.70 -2.11
CA GLY A 48 -0.88 14.18 -2.90
C GLY A 48 0.20 14.88 -2.07
N ASN A 49 -0.22 15.65 -1.06
CA ASN A 49 0.69 16.35 -0.14
C ASN A 49 0.90 15.60 1.18
N GLU A 50 -0.01 14.69 1.51
CA GLU A 50 -0.03 13.95 2.77
C GLU A 50 -0.69 12.60 2.56
N GLN A 51 -0.02 11.57 3.10
CA GLN A 51 -0.49 10.19 3.16
C GLN A 51 -0.84 9.84 4.61
N ARG A 52 -2.03 9.29 4.81
CA ARG A 52 -2.54 8.95 6.15
C ARG A 52 -3.44 7.74 6.13
N VAL A 53 -3.62 7.17 7.31
CA VAL A 53 -4.58 6.11 7.59
C VAL A 53 -5.43 6.50 8.79
N ILE A 54 -6.57 5.84 8.95
CA ILE A 54 -7.37 5.93 10.17
C ILE A 54 -7.14 4.66 11.00
N THR A 55 -6.55 4.84 12.18
CA THR A 55 -6.36 3.76 13.16
C THR A 55 -7.53 3.68 14.13
N VAL A 56 -7.74 2.50 14.69
CA VAL A 56 -8.71 2.27 15.77
C VAL A 56 -7.93 1.99 17.05
N ASP A 57 -8.09 2.86 18.04
CA ASP A 57 -7.45 2.70 19.35
C ASP A 57 -8.11 1.59 20.18
N ALA A 58 -7.58 1.35 21.38
CA ALA A 58 -8.12 0.33 22.30
C ALA A 58 -9.54 0.63 22.79
N ASP A 59 -9.94 1.91 22.81
CA ASP A 59 -11.25 2.39 23.21
C ASP A 59 -12.26 2.43 22.04
N GLY A 60 -11.83 2.03 20.84
CA GLY A 60 -12.64 2.03 19.62
C GLY A 60 -12.76 3.39 18.93
N ARG A 61 -11.94 4.38 19.31
CA ARG A 61 -11.92 5.70 18.68
C ARG A 61 -11.08 5.67 17.41
N PHE A 62 -11.54 6.45 16.43
CA PHE A 62 -10.85 6.63 15.16
C PHE A 62 -9.83 7.76 15.28
N VAL A 63 -8.56 7.42 15.08
CA VAL A 63 -7.44 8.37 15.18
C VAL A 63 -6.69 8.41 13.86
N PRO A 64 -6.63 9.57 13.17
CA PRO A 64 -5.83 9.72 11.96
C PRO A 64 -4.34 9.65 12.31
N LYS A 65 -3.56 8.92 11.50
CA LYS A 65 -2.10 8.87 11.60
C LYS A 65 -1.47 9.05 10.23
N ARG A 66 -0.41 9.86 10.19
CA ARG A 66 0.41 10.04 8.99
C ARG A 66 1.31 8.84 8.78
N VAL A 67 1.45 8.43 7.52
CA VAL A 67 2.29 7.30 7.11
C VAL A 67 3.16 7.67 5.93
N ALA A 68 4.30 7.00 5.80
CA ALA A 68 5.16 7.12 4.63
C ALA A 68 5.02 5.86 3.77
N VAL A 69 4.46 6.00 2.57
CA VAL A 69 4.30 4.87 1.64
C VAL A 69 5.62 4.56 0.93
N PHE A 70 5.93 3.27 0.79
CA PHE A 70 7.07 2.80 0.00
C PHE A 70 6.63 2.36 -1.40
N GLN A 71 5.76 1.35 -1.47
CA GLN A 71 5.27 0.80 -2.73
C GLN A 71 3.90 0.16 -2.54
N ALA A 72 3.08 0.15 -3.60
CA ALA A 72 1.81 -0.55 -3.62
C ALA A 72 1.78 -1.56 -4.77
N SER A 73 1.24 -2.75 -4.52
CA SER A 73 1.08 -3.80 -5.53
C SER A 73 -0.01 -4.78 -5.11
N GLN A 74 -0.76 -5.33 -6.07
CA GLN A 74 -1.78 -6.37 -5.85
C GLN A 74 -2.80 -6.04 -4.72
N GLY A 75 -3.17 -4.78 -4.53
CA GLY A 75 -4.16 -4.36 -3.53
C GLY A 75 -3.63 -4.23 -2.09
N VAL A 76 -2.32 -4.38 -1.89
CA VAL A 76 -1.64 -4.10 -0.63
C VAL A 76 -0.61 -2.99 -0.82
N THR A 77 -0.42 -2.20 0.24
CA THR A 77 0.54 -1.11 0.27
C THR A 77 1.55 -1.35 1.39
N ALA A 78 2.84 -1.27 1.04
CA ALA A 78 3.95 -1.27 1.95
C ALA A 78 4.25 0.14 2.46
N LEU A 79 4.44 0.27 3.78
CA LEU A 79 4.77 1.51 4.46
C LEU A 79 6.21 1.46 4.98
N HIS A 80 6.94 2.55 4.77
CA HIS A 80 8.26 2.77 5.35
C HIS A 80 8.19 3.11 6.84
N SER A 81 7.20 3.90 7.25
CA SER A 81 7.00 4.28 8.65
C SER A 81 5.61 4.87 8.91
N GLY A 82 5.29 5.09 10.19
CA GLY A 82 4.07 5.80 10.64
C GLY A 82 3.03 4.90 11.32
N LEU A 83 3.24 3.59 11.32
CA LEU A 83 2.45 2.61 12.07
C LEU A 83 3.36 1.65 12.83
N ALA A 84 2.76 0.92 13.77
CA ALA A 84 3.37 -0.23 14.43
C ALA A 84 2.60 -1.51 14.08
N GLU A 85 3.29 -2.64 14.15
CA GLU A 85 2.65 -3.94 13.99
C GLU A 85 1.58 -4.16 15.08
N GLY A 86 0.44 -4.72 14.69
CA GLY A 86 -0.70 -4.94 15.59
C GLY A 86 -1.70 -3.78 15.66
N GLU A 87 -1.39 -2.62 15.09
CA GLU A 87 -2.36 -1.52 14.99
C GLU A 87 -3.48 -1.86 14.00
N LYS A 88 -4.73 -1.54 14.39
CA LYS A 88 -5.91 -1.76 13.54
C LYS A 88 -6.13 -0.56 12.65
N VAL A 89 -6.25 -0.80 11.34
CA VAL A 89 -6.58 0.22 10.34
C VAL A 89 -7.97 -0.01 9.74
N VAL A 90 -8.67 1.08 9.44
CA VAL A 90 -9.99 1.03 8.81
C VAL A 90 -9.84 0.80 7.30
N SER A 91 -10.44 -0.28 6.78
CA SER A 91 -10.43 -0.62 5.35
C SER A 91 -11.77 -0.42 4.64
N SER A 92 -12.87 -0.24 5.38
CA SER A 92 -14.22 -0.04 4.85
C SER A 92 -14.89 1.16 5.50
N GLY A 93 -15.67 1.93 4.72
CA GLY A 93 -16.31 3.17 5.20
C GLY A 93 -15.34 4.32 5.46
N LEU A 94 -14.09 4.20 4.98
CA LEU A 94 -12.99 5.12 5.26
C LEU A 94 -13.34 6.58 4.96
N PHE A 95 -14.03 6.85 3.85
CA PHE A 95 -14.39 8.21 3.45
C PHE A 95 -15.30 8.93 4.45
N LEU A 96 -16.32 8.25 4.97
CA LEU A 96 -17.26 8.84 5.93
C LEU A 96 -16.56 9.10 7.27
N ILE A 97 -15.75 8.14 7.71
CA ILE A 97 -14.99 8.24 8.97
C ILE A 97 -13.95 9.37 8.86
N ASP A 98 -13.25 9.47 7.74
CA ASP A 98 -12.28 10.54 7.49
C ASP A 98 -12.94 11.92 7.43
N SER A 99 -14.11 12.00 6.80
CA SER A 99 -14.89 13.24 6.74
C SER A 99 -15.31 13.72 8.14
N GLU A 100 -15.77 12.80 9.00
CA GLU A 100 -16.11 13.11 10.39
C GLU A 100 -14.87 13.51 11.21
N ALA A 101 -13.75 12.81 11.01
CA ALA A 101 -12.47 13.16 11.65
C ALA A 101 -11.98 14.56 11.21
N ASN A 102 -12.25 14.96 9.97
CA ASN A 102 -11.92 16.29 9.47
C ASN A 102 -12.82 17.37 10.08
N ILE A 103 -14.15 17.15 10.09
CA ILE A 103 -15.13 18.10 10.65
C ILE A 103 -14.95 18.30 12.15
N SER A 104 -14.66 17.23 12.89
CA SER A 104 -14.38 17.27 14.34
C SER A 104 -13.00 17.88 14.69
N GLY A 105 -12.22 18.29 13.69
CA GLY A 105 -10.90 18.88 13.84
C GLY A 105 -9.81 17.90 14.27
N ALA A 106 -10.05 16.58 14.18
CA ALA A 106 -9.06 15.56 14.56
C ALA A 106 -7.83 15.59 13.64
N LEU A 107 -8.02 15.88 12.34
CA LEU A 107 -6.91 16.03 11.39
C LEU A 107 -5.99 17.22 11.74
N GLU A 108 -6.57 18.36 12.11
CA GLU A 108 -5.80 19.55 12.49
C GLU A 108 -5.04 19.34 13.80
N ARG A 109 -5.66 18.66 14.79
CA ARG A 109 -4.97 18.24 16.01
C ARG A 109 -3.76 17.35 15.71
N MET A 110 -3.94 16.31 14.89
CA MET A 110 -2.86 15.40 14.46
C MET A 110 -1.69 16.16 13.81
N ARG A 111 -1.98 17.12 12.92
CA ARG A 111 -0.95 17.95 12.25
C ARG A 111 -0.21 18.83 13.26
N SER A 112 -0.93 19.42 14.21
CA SER A 112 -0.34 20.30 15.23
C SER A 112 0.55 19.56 16.24
N GLU A 113 0.14 18.37 16.72
CA GLU A 113 0.90 17.56 17.69
C GLU A 113 2.24 17.11 17.13
N SER A 114 2.27 16.77 15.84
CA SER A 114 3.51 16.41 15.18
C SER A 114 4.46 17.60 14.97
N ALA A 115 3.93 18.81 14.79
CA ALA A 115 4.75 20.02 14.67
C ALA A 115 5.39 20.39 16.01
N THR A 116 4.71 20.15 17.13
CA THR A 116 5.25 20.32 18.48
C THR A 116 6.38 19.32 18.78
N ASN A 117 6.27 18.07 18.34
CA ASN A 117 7.31 17.05 18.54
C ASN A 117 8.56 17.23 17.64
N ALA A 118 8.55 18.18 16.71
CA ALA A 118 9.66 18.47 15.80
C ALA A 118 10.49 19.70 16.21
N HIS A 119 10.16 20.35 17.35
CA HIS A 119 10.96 21.40 18.01
C HIS A 119 11.60 20.85 19.28
#